data_AF-A0A497M3F0-F1
#
_entry.id   AF-A0A497M3F0-F1
#
_cell.length_a   1.000
_cell.length_b   1.000
_cell.length_c   1.000
_cell.angle_alpha   90.00
_cell.angle_beta   90.00
_cell.angle_gamma   90.00
#
_symmetry.space_group_name_H-M   'P 1'
#
loop_
_entity.id
_entity.type
_entity.pdbx_description
1 polymer ?
#
loop_
_entity_poly.entity_id
_entity_poly.type
_entity_poly.pdbx_seq_one_letter_code
_entity_poly.pdbx_strand_id
1 'polypeptide(L)'
;MRGCRDMKGNFKMVAIELLIFVLCLSLFPAHAFAKSSTVLGSTYEVPQEEIDKDTSIANLITSYSSIAGYTAYNWYGSQTTADNIYSAAFGVGDVYSISFYIGHGGSEYVWNWAGWIWYYEQQWFITDDNGGHVYDKDIFQHSECQNVKFVLLWSCHQGETIGGTHWSGTPFGMPYAWLHTTSLSSDGYASPDGTGHAFIGFDGVAPFLTYDGLGATDAGYYFLMYFYESSLYYGKYYSINEALDRAARLVWNVQNFADSVLYQGFTVSGYSGKMKVYGDGSIHISDYYPSGGGCPLLYVFDGSNYIYEGLMDIHDASGADVIQAYELTTFPELVDNAYLLRLVEHPVTHSHIDQVELYAVLDNGETIKLPLISAFHSEYGNVLRYLRSSDDVKIDVAANQVISLKFANVVPRKSQIVAFTFQIEGNNRIVKV
;
A
#
# COMPACT_ATOMS: atom_id res chain seq x y z
N MET A 1 75.23 -8.73 29.79
CA MET A 1 74.06 -9.59 30.06
C MET A 1 72.99 -8.80 30.82
N ARG A 2 72.03 -8.21 30.09
CA ARG A 2 70.72 -7.72 30.54
C ARG A 2 69.87 -7.85 29.27
N GLY A 3 68.94 -8.78 29.14
CA GLY A 3 67.72 -8.92 29.92
C GLY A 3 66.54 -8.81 28.92
N CYS A 4 66.55 -9.66 27.89
CA CYS A 4 65.44 -9.79 26.93
C CYS A 4 64.38 -10.69 27.57
N ARG A 5 63.54 -10.11 28.43
CA ARG A 5 62.38 -10.78 29.02
C ARG A 5 61.10 -10.11 28.50
N ASP A 6 60.18 -10.98 28.10
CA ASP A 6 58.73 -10.78 28.05
C ASP A 6 58.15 -9.71 27.13
N MET A 7 58.14 -9.99 25.82
CA MET A 7 57.14 -9.44 24.88
C MET A 7 56.01 -10.44 24.54
N LYS A 8 56.06 -11.69 25.03
CA LYS A 8 55.04 -12.72 24.71
C LYS A 8 53.71 -12.55 25.48
N GLY A 9 53.70 -11.79 26.57
CA GLY A 9 52.49 -11.52 27.36
C GLY A 9 51.54 -10.52 26.70
N ASN A 10 52.07 -9.47 26.07
CA ASN A 10 51.25 -8.36 25.55
C ASN A 10 50.44 -8.76 24.30
N PHE A 11 50.93 -9.70 23.49
CA PHE A 11 50.23 -10.11 22.26
C PHE A 11 48.94 -10.89 22.54
N LYS A 12 48.89 -11.67 23.63
CA LYS A 12 47.68 -12.41 24.02
C LYS A 12 46.61 -11.50 24.57
N MET A 13 46.99 -10.43 25.28
CA MET A 13 46.05 -9.45 25.83
C MET A 13 45.38 -8.65 24.71
N VAL A 14 46.16 -8.17 23.73
CA VAL A 14 45.63 -7.46 22.55
C VAL A 14 44.68 -8.33 21.72
N ALA A 15 44.99 -9.62 21.53
CA ALA A 15 44.13 -10.53 20.79
C ALA A 15 42.79 -10.80 21.50
N ILE A 16 42.80 -10.88 22.84
CA ILE A 16 41.57 -11.06 23.64
C ILE A 16 40.73 -9.78 23.61
N GLU A 17 41.35 -8.60 23.74
CA GLU A 17 40.64 -7.32 23.64
C GLU A 17 40.02 -7.11 22.25
N LEU A 18 40.73 -7.47 21.17
CA LEU A 18 40.20 -7.39 19.80
C LEU A 18 39.04 -8.37 19.58
N LEU A 19 39.12 -9.58 20.11
CA LEU A 19 38.05 -10.58 20.01
C LEU A 19 36.81 -10.14 20.80
N ILE A 20 36.99 -9.60 22.00
CA ILE A 20 35.88 -9.05 22.81
C ILE A 20 35.25 -7.85 22.08
N PHE A 21 36.06 -6.98 21.47
CA PHE A 21 35.55 -5.85 20.69
C PHE A 21 34.74 -6.29 19.46
N VAL A 22 35.22 -7.30 18.71
CA VAL A 22 34.48 -7.89 17.57
C VAL A 22 33.20 -8.59 18.04
N LEU A 23 33.24 -9.33 19.15
CA LEU A 23 32.05 -9.97 19.71
C LEU A 23 31.03 -8.92 20.20
N CYS A 24 31.48 -7.86 20.86
CA CYS A 24 30.62 -6.73 21.24
C CYS A 24 30.02 -6.01 20.02
N LEU A 25 30.77 -5.88 18.92
CA LEU A 25 30.24 -5.36 17.65
C LEU A 25 29.24 -6.32 16.98
N SER A 26 29.37 -7.64 17.18
CA SER A 26 28.39 -8.62 16.71
C SER A 26 27.16 -8.74 17.60
N LEU A 27 27.18 -8.11 18.79
CA LEU A 27 26.07 -8.05 19.74
C LEU A 27 25.21 -6.79 19.58
N PHE A 28 25.55 -5.88 18.66
CA PHE A 28 24.54 -4.91 18.23
C PHE A 28 23.40 -5.74 17.64
N PRO A 29 22.18 -5.68 18.22
CA PRO A 29 21.04 -6.30 17.58
C PRO A 29 21.04 -5.78 16.15
N ALA A 30 20.90 -6.67 15.17
CA ALA A 30 20.61 -6.24 13.82
C ALA A 30 19.39 -5.32 13.96
N HIS A 31 19.62 -4.01 13.90
CA HIS A 31 18.54 -3.06 13.93
C HIS A 31 17.85 -3.37 12.61
N ALA A 32 16.74 -4.10 12.69
CA ALA A 32 15.79 -4.09 11.61
C ALA A 32 15.50 -2.62 11.39
N PHE A 33 16.05 -2.06 10.31
CA PHE A 33 15.85 -0.67 9.99
C PHE A 33 14.35 -0.50 9.90
N ALA A 34 13.79 0.31 10.80
CA ALA A 34 12.38 0.63 10.76
C ALA A 34 12.12 1.27 9.40
N LYS A 35 11.09 0.77 8.71
CA LYS A 35 10.64 1.28 7.42
C LYS A 35 9.27 1.90 7.66
N SER A 36 9.03 3.11 7.18
CA SER A 36 7.71 3.73 7.24
C SER A 36 7.04 3.78 5.87
N SER A 37 5.71 3.68 5.87
CA SER A 37 4.89 3.90 4.68
C SER A 37 3.86 4.97 5.01
N THR A 38 3.81 6.02 4.19
CA THR A 38 2.88 7.13 4.37
C THR A 38 1.90 7.16 3.22
N VAL A 39 0.61 7.24 3.55
CA VAL A 39 -0.49 7.35 2.59
C VAL A 39 -1.19 8.67 2.86
N LEU A 40 -1.05 9.61 1.95
CA LEU A 40 -1.60 10.95 2.00
C LEU A 40 -2.66 11.11 0.90
N GLY A 41 -3.55 12.07 1.07
CA GLY A 41 -4.37 12.57 -0.01
C GLY A 41 -5.41 13.59 0.41
N SER A 42 -5.63 14.59 -0.43
CA SER A 42 -6.53 15.72 -0.14
C SER A 42 -7.92 15.47 -0.73
N THR A 43 -8.94 15.70 0.08
CA THR A 43 -10.36 15.69 -0.30
C THR A 43 -10.86 17.07 -0.75
N TYR A 44 -10.00 18.09 -0.68
CA TYR A 44 -10.33 19.47 -1.02
C TYR A 44 -10.82 19.56 -2.47
N GLU A 45 -12.07 20.01 -2.67
CA GLU A 45 -12.70 20.12 -3.99
C GLU A 45 -12.69 18.81 -4.82
N VAL A 46 -12.68 17.65 -4.15
CA VAL A 46 -12.80 16.34 -4.79
C VAL A 46 -14.27 15.86 -4.73
N PRO A 47 -14.85 15.36 -5.83
CA PRO A 47 -16.20 14.80 -5.80
C PRO A 47 -16.32 13.59 -4.84
N GLN A 48 -17.46 13.42 -4.18
CA GLN A 48 -17.64 12.36 -3.18
C GLN A 48 -17.36 10.95 -3.70
N GLU A 49 -17.78 10.64 -4.94
CA GLU A 49 -17.52 9.32 -5.55
C GLU A 49 -16.02 9.02 -5.69
N GLU A 50 -15.22 10.04 -5.98
CA GLU A 50 -13.77 9.93 -6.02
C GLU A 50 -13.18 9.81 -4.61
N ILE A 51 -13.67 10.59 -3.63
CA ILE A 51 -13.27 10.47 -2.22
C ILE A 51 -13.49 9.03 -1.72
N ASP A 52 -14.57 8.37 -2.09
CA ASP A 52 -14.87 7.00 -1.68
C ASP A 52 -13.82 6.01 -2.23
N LYS A 53 -13.41 6.18 -3.50
CA LYS A 53 -12.36 5.35 -4.14
C LYS A 53 -10.97 5.64 -3.58
N ASP A 54 -10.65 6.91 -3.38
CA ASP A 54 -9.39 7.37 -2.78
C ASP A 54 -9.24 6.83 -1.36
N THR A 55 -10.31 6.89 -0.55
CA THR A 55 -10.35 6.32 0.80
C THR A 55 -10.09 4.81 0.75
N SER A 56 -10.75 4.12 -0.19
CA SER A 56 -10.60 2.67 -0.35
C SER A 56 -9.16 2.29 -0.72
N ILE A 57 -8.55 2.99 -1.69
CA ILE A 57 -7.16 2.69 -2.08
C ILE A 57 -6.17 3.07 -0.98
N ALA A 58 -6.40 4.17 -0.25
CA ALA A 58 -5.56 4.58 0.86
C ALA A 58 -5.52 3.53 1.97
N ASN A 59 -6.69 2.98 2.33
CA ASN A 59 -6.81 1.89 3.29
C ASN A 59 -6.07 0.63 2.80
N LEU A 60 -6.26 0.26 1.54
CA LEU A 60 -5.62 -0.90 0.94
C LEU A 60 -4.10 -0.80 0.92
N ILE A 61 -3.54 0.35 0.52
CA ILE A 61 -2.08 0.59 0.53
C ILE A 61 -1.54 0.51 1.96
N THR A 62 -2.26 1.06 2.93
CA THR A 62 -1.90 1.00 4.36
C THR A 62 -1.88 -0.44 4.86
N SER A 63 -2.90 -1.24 4.52
CA SER A 63 -2.95 -2.67 4.87
C SER A 63 -1.79 -3.44 4.24
N TYR A 64 -1.52 -3.28 2.94
CA TYR A 64 -0.41 -3.97 2.28
C TYR A 64 0.96 -3.54 2.81
N SER A 65 1.13 -2.26 3.14
CA SER A 65 2.35 -1.73 3.76
C SER A 65 2.57 -2.36 5.14
N SER A 66 1.51 -2.45 5.95
CA SER A 66 1.58 -3.09 7.27
C SER A 66 1.97 -4.58 7.16
N ILE A 67 1.34 -5.31 6.23
CA ILE A 67 1.68 -6.71 5.94
C ILE A 67 3.13 -6.83 5.46
N ALA A 68 3.61 -5.87 4.67
CA ALA A 68 4.97 -5.80 4.18
C ALA A 68 6.01 -5.46 5.27
N GLY A 69 5.58 -5.25 6.52
CA GLY A 69 6.45 -4.97 7.66
C GLY A 69 6.81 -3.50 7.84
N TYR A 70 6.08 -2.59 7.18
CA TYR A 70 6.22 -1.15 7.40
C TYR A 70 5.40 -0.71 8.61
N THR A 71 5.88 0.31 9.32
CA THR A 71 5.00 1.16 10.13
C THR A 71 4.17 2.02 9.16
N ALA A 72 2.92 1.64 8.95
CA ALA A 72 2.04 2.31 7.99
C ALA A 72 1.23 3.43 8.65
N TYR A 73 1.24 4.60 8.02
CA TYR A 73 0.51 5.80 8.43
C TYR A 73 -0.51 6.15 7.34
N ASN A 74 -1.79 5.99 7.65
CA ASN A 74 -2.86 6.50 6.79
C ASN A 74 -3.25 7.90 7.25
N TRP A 75 -2.76 8.90 6.53
CA TRP A 75 -3.05 10.31 6.75
C TRP A 75 -3.96 10.89 5.66
N TYR A 76 -4.67 10.07 4.91
CA TYR A 76 -5.65 10.51 3.90
C TYR A 76 -6.77 11.38 4.50
N GLY A 77 -7.32 12.30 3.69
CA GLY A 77 -8.39 13.23 4.07
C GLY A 77 -7.90 14.31 5.02
N SER A 78 -8.66 14.62 6.08
CA SER A 78 -8.35 15.71 7.03
C SER A 78 -7.00 15.61 7.73
N GLN A 79 -6.33 14.46 7.65
CA GLN A 79 -4.98 14.27 8.17
C GLN A 79 -3.88 14.63 7.16
N THR A 80 -4.21 14.94 5.91
CA THR A 80 -3.27 15.42 4.90
C THR A 80 -3.02 16.90 5.13
N THR A 81 -2.29 17.21 6.19
CA THR A 81 -1.82 18.55 6.52
C THR A 81 -0.43 18.79 5.93
N ALA A 82 -0.03 20.05 5.78
CA ALA A 82 1.35 20.38 5.40
C ALA A 82 2.39 19.71 6.31
N ASP A 83 2.18 19.71 7.63
CA ASP A 83 3.10 19.08 8.60
C ASP A 83 3.22 17.56 8.40
N ASN A 84 2.13 16.88 8.06
CA ASN A 84 2.17 15.45 7.76
C ASN A 84 2.83 15.17 6.41
N ILE A 85 2.65 16.04 5.41
CA ILE A 85 3.39 15.97 4.14
C ILE A 85 4.90 16.14 4.38
N TYR A 86 5.31 17.12 5.21
CA TYR A 86 6.71 17.29 5.60
C TYR A 86 7.25 16.09 6.37
N SER A 87 6.45 15.54 7.28
CA SER A 87 6.81 14.32 8.02
C SER A 87 7.01 13.12 7.09
N ALA A 88 6.17 12.99 6.06
CA ALA A 88 6.33 11.97 5.03
C ALA A 88 7.59 12.18 4.18
N ALA A 89 7.92 13.43 3.80
CA ALA A 89 9.16 13.77 3.10
C ALA A 89 10.41 13.44 3.94
N PHE A 90 10.31 13.59 5.26
CA PHE A 90 11.34 13.17 6.22
C PHE A 90 11.40 11.63 6.44
N GLY A 91 10.46 10.88 5.85
CA GLY A 91 10.31 9.44 6.07
C GLY A 91 9.87 9.09 7.49
N VAL A 92 9.23 10.01 8.21
CA VAL A 92 8.82 9.86 9.62
C VAL A 92 9.98 9.48 10.54
N GLY A 93 11.22 9.80 10.14
CA GLY A 93 12.46 9.44 10.84
C GLY A 93 13.02 8.05 10.51
N ASP A 94 12.31 7.26 9.71
CA ASP A 94 12.69 5.92 9.29
C ASP A 94 13.41 5.94 7.94
N VAL A 95 14.47 5.13 7.81
CA VAL A 95 15.17 4.93 6.53
C VAL A 95 14.40 3.93 5.66
N TYR A 96 14.59 3.99 4.34
CA TYR A 96 13.87 3.13 3.39
C TYR A 96 12.35 3.33 3.41
N SER A 97 11.94 4.57 3.69
CA SER A 97 10.53 4.95 3.75
C SER A 97 9.92 5.09 2.35
N ILE A 98 8.61 4.93 2.28
CA ILE A 98 7.83 5.14 1.05
C ILE A 98 6.70 6.13 1.27
N SER A 99 6.31 6.83 0.21
CA SER A 99 5.20 7.77 0.27
C SER A 99 4.28 7.65 -0.94
N PHE A 100 2.98 7.66 -0.66
CA PHE A 100 1.90 7.76 -1.64
C PHE A 100 1.11 9.03 -1.37
N TYR A 101 0.74 9.75 -2.42
CA TYR A 101 -0.18 10.88 -2.35
C TYR A 101 -1.22 10.76 -3.47
N ILE A 102 -2.47 11.08 -3.17
CA ILE A 102 -3.54 11.26 -4.16
C ILE A 102 -4.34 12.54 -3.93
N GLY A 103 -4.62 13.29 -4.99
CA GLY A 103 -5.40 14.53 -4.90
C GLY A 103 -4.94 15.57 -5.89
N HIS A 104 -5.12 16.85 -5.54
CA HIS A 104 -4.74 17.95 -6.41
C HIS A 104 -3.24 18.24 -6.40
N GLY A 105 -2.81 18.91 -7.45
CA GLY A 105 -1.46 19.42 -7.59
C GLY A 105 -1.33 20.15 -8.91
N GLY A 106 -0.20 20.83 -9.06
CA GLY A 106 0.04 21.62 -10.25
C GLY A 106 1.42 22.22 -10.25
N SER A 107 1.60 23.20 -11.13
CA SER A 107 2.72 24.12 -11.06
C SER A 107 2.22 25.55 -11.19
N GLU A 108 2.90 26.45 -10.49
CA GLU A 108 2.67 27.86 -10.60
C GLU A 108 3.96 28.62 -10.36
N TYR A 109 3.96 29.89 -10.74
CA TYR A 109 5.08 30.75 -10.41
C TYR A 109 4.87 31.34 -9.01
N VAL A 110 5.91 31.26 -8.18
CA VAL A 110 5.90 31.70 -6.79
C VAL A 110 6.97 32.77 -6.59
N TRP A 111 6.65 33.77 -5.77
CA TRP A 111 7.63 34.77 -5.36
C TRP A 111 8.62 34.18 -4.35
N ASN A 112 9.90 34.15 -4.73
CA ASN A 112 11.00 33.69 -3.89
C ASN A 112 11.95 34.84 -3.57
N TRP A 113 12.50 34.84 -2.35
CA TRP A 113 13.50 35.81 -1.91
C TRP A 113 14.90 35.19 -1.98
N ALA A 114 15.74 35.69 -2.89
CA ALA A 114 17.12 35.19 -3.04
C ALA A 114 18.12 35.85 -2.06
N GLY A 115 17.65 36.43 -0.96
CA GLY A 115 18.48 37.15 0.00
C GLY A 115 18.74 38.63 -0.33
N TRP A 116 18.61 39.04 -1.60
CA TRP A 116 18.91 40.42 -2.05
C TRP A 116 17.89 41.02 -3.02
N ILE A 117 16.96 40.22 -3.56
CA ILE A 117 15.87 40.67 -4.45
C ILE A 117 14.84 39.53 -4.62
N TRP A 118 13.60 39.90 -4.97
CA TRP A 118 12.48 39.01 -5.22
C TRP A 118 12.44 38.53 -6.67
N TYR A 119 12.14 37.24 -6.86
CA TYR A 119 12.00 36.61 -8.19
C TYR A 119 10.75 35.76 -8.27
N TYR A 120 10.31 35.53 -9.49
CA TYR A 120 9.16 34.71 -9.80
C TYR A 120 9.63 33.44 -10.49
N GLU A 121 9.53 32.31 -9.81
CA GLU A 121 10.08 31.03 -10.26
C GLU A 121 8.99 29.96 -10.26
N GLN A 122 9.02 29.09 -11.27
CA GLN A 122 8.07 27.99 -11.37
C GLN A 122 8.37 26.97 -10.27
N GLN A 123 7.33 26.57 -9.55
CA GLN A 123 7.33 25.60 -8.48
C GLN A 123 6.19 24.63 -8.70
N TRP A 124 6.40 23.39 -8.31
CA TRP A 124 5.37 22.36 -8.31
C TRP A 124 4.80 22.22 -6.90
N PHE A 125 3.53 21.90 -6.79
CA PHE A 125 2.88 21.72 -5.50
C PHE A 125 1.91 20.55 -5.52
N ILE A 126 1.71 19.97 -4.33
CA ILE A 126 0.53 19.16 -3.98
C ILE A 126 -0.31 19.94 -2.99
N THR A 127 -1.59 19.59 -2.87
CA THR A 127 -2.54 20.33 -2.03
C THR A 127 -2.78 19.59 -0.71
N ASP A 128 -2.79 20.31 0.41
CA ASP A 128 -3.25 19.78 1.70
C ASP A 128 -4.78 19.69 1.74
N ASP A 129 -5.37 19.09 2.78
CA ASP A 129 -6.84 18.92 2.84
C ASP A 129 -7.62 20.23 3.03
N ASN A 130 -6.93 21.32 3.37
CA ASN A 130 -7.52 22.65 3.51
C ASN A 130 -7.38 23.51 2.24
N GLY A 131 -6.83 22.96 1.16
CA GLY A 131 -6.56 23.69 -0.08
C GLY A 131 -5.21 24.44 -0.09
N GLY A 132 -4.38 24.27 0.93
CA GLY A 132 -3.05 24.87 1.01
C GLY A 132 -2.06 24.20 0.05
N HIS A 133 -1.25 25.00 -0.64
CA HIS A 133 -0.20 24.48 -1.52
C HIS A 133 1.05 24.13 -0.70
N VAL A 134 1.52 22.89 -0.85
CA VAL A 134 2.82 22.42 -0.34
C VAL A 134 3.77 22.27 -1.50
N TYR A 135 4.74 23.18 -1.60
CA TYR A 135 5.62 23.26 -2.75
C TYR A 135 6.80 22.29 -2.64
N ASP A 136 7.34 21.90 -3.79
CA ASP A 136 8.60 21.18 -3.95
C ASP A 136 9.75 21.78 -3.12
N LYS A 137 9.87 23.11 -3.04
CA LYS A 137 10.88 23.75 -2.18
C LYS A 137 10.70 23.51 -0.69
N ASP A 138 9.46 23.35 -0.23
CA ASP A 138 9.18 23.09 1.17
C ASP A 138 9.46 21.61 1.46
N ILE A 139 9.10 20.72 0.54
CA ILE A 139 9.42 19.29 0.59
C ILE A 139 10.93 19.05 0.62
N PHE A 140 11.70 19.74 -0.22
CA PHE A 140 13.17 19.63 -0.26
C PHE A 140 13.82 20.05 1.07
N GLN A 141 13.23 20.97 1.84
CA GLN A 141 13.78 21.30 3.16
C GLN A 141 13.59 20.16 4.18
N HIS A 142 12.60 19.30 3.96
CA HIS A 142 12.22 18.24 4.90
C HIS A 142 12.71 16.85 4.49
N SER A 143 13.25 16.69 3.29
CA SER A 143 13.73 15.41 2.76
C SER A 143 15.26 15.31 2.68
N GLU A 144 15.99 16.27 3.26
CA GLU A 144 17.47 16.35 3.18
C GLU A 144 18.18 15.10 3.73
N CYS A 145 17.49 14.35 4.59
CA CYS A 145 17.95 13.08 5.15
C CYS A 145 17.97 11.91 4.15
N GLN A 146 17.31 12.03 2.98
CA GLN A 146 17.22 10.99 1.95
C GLN A 146 16.68 9.64 2.47
N ASN A 147 15.78 9.73 3.45
CA ASN A 147 15.14 8.59 4.08
C ASN A 147 14.16 7.87 3.13
N VAL A 148 13.53 8.61 2.22
CA VAL A 148 12.52 8.11 1.29
C VAL A 148 13.17 7.47 0.06
N LYS A 149 12.74 6.25 -0.29
CA LYS A 149 13.27 5.48 -1.44
C LYS A 149 12.30 5.36 -2.60
N PHE A 150 11.00 5.41 -2.31
CA PHE A 150 9.97 5.34 -3.32
C PHE A 150 8.87 6.35 -3.03
N VAL A 151 8.49 7.10 -4.07
CA VAL A 151 7.37 8.04 -4.02
C VAL A 151 6.47 7.81 -5.23
N LEU A 152 5.16 7.79 -5.00
CA LEU A 152 4.16 7.84 -6.07
C LEU A 152 3.18 8.99 -5.76
N LEU A 153 3.17 10.02 -6.61
CA LEU A 153 2.21 11.13 -6.52
C LEU A 153 1.16 10.97 -7.64
N TRP A 154 -0.04 10.55 -7.27
CA TRP A 154 -1.21 10.50 -8.15
C TRP A 154 -1.89 11.87 -8.19
N SER A 155 -1.23 12.82 -8.83
CA SER A 155 -1.65 14.22 -8.89
C SER A 155 -1.07 14.90 -10.14
N CYS A 156 -1.73 15.95 -10.62
CA CYS A 156 -1.37 16.65 -11.86
C CYS A 156 0.02 17.30 -11.76
N HIS A 157 0.79 17.24 -12.83
CA HIS A 157 2.08 17.91 -13.05
C HIS A 157 3.25 17.44 -12.16
N GLN A 158 3.06 16.42 -11.33
CA GLN A 158 4.08 16.00 -10.36
C GLN A 158 5.28 15.27 -11.00
N GLY A 159 5.19 14.91 -12.28
CA GLY A 159 6.22 14.21 -13.04
C GLY A 159 6.66 14.95 -14.30
N GLU A 160 6.49 16.26 -14.41
CA GLU A 160 6.91 17.01 -15.62
C GLU A 160 8.43 17.11 -15.78
N THR A 161 9.16 17.21 -14.67
CA THR A 161 10.62 17.35 -14.66
C THR A 161 11.21 16.66 -13.46
N ILE A 162 12.43 16.12 -13.61
CA ILE A 162 13.24 15.67 -12.45
C ILE A 162 13.44 16.85 -11.50
N GLY A 163 13.69 18.03 -12.07
CA GLY A 163 13.96 19.23 -11.30
C GLY A 163 15.43 19.58 -11.19
N GLY A 164 15.75 20.38 -10.19
CA GLY A 164 17.09 20.85 -9.90
C GLY A 164 17.05 22.08 -9.01
N THR A 165 18.09 22.90 -9.07
CA THR A 165 18.15 24.16 -8.32
C THR A 165 18.09 25.31 -9.31
N HIS A 166 17.15 26.23 -9.11
CA HIS A 166 17.10 27.48 -9.83
C HIS A 166 18.39 28.27 -9.59
N TRP A 167 18.66 29.25 -10.44
CA TRP A 167 19.84 30.11 -10.30
C TRP A 167 19.85 30.88 -8.95
N SER A 168 18.68 31.10 -8.35
CA SER A 168 18.48 31.71 -7.02
C SER A 168 18.94 30.83 -5.85
N GLY A 169 19.15 29.53 -6.09
CA GLY A 169 19.36 28.54 -5.05
C GLY A 169 18.09 27.81 -4.61
N THR A 170 16.91 28.21 -5.08
CA THR A 170 15.65 27.54 -4.73
C THR A 170 15.51 26.22 -5.50
N PRO A 171 15.28 25.08 -4.81
CA PRO A 171 15.03 23.79 -5.47
C PRO A 171 13.69 23.81 -6.23
N PHE A 172 13.56 22.96 -7.24
CA PHE A 172 12.33 22.77 -7.98
C PHE A 172 12.22 21.34 -8.53
N GLY A 173 11.00 20.92 -8.85
CA GLY A 173 10.66 19.59 -9.37
C GLY A 173 10.48 18.57 -8.26
N MET A 174 9.32 17.91 -8.21
CA MET A 174 9.00 16.95 -7.16
C MET A 174 9.97 15.77 -7.05
N PRO A 175 10.46 15.14 -8.14
CA PRO A 175 11.43 14.05 -8.01
C PRO A 175 12.71 14.50 -7.29
N TYR A 176 13.26 15.66 -7.65
CA TYR A 176 14.42 16.24 -7.00
C TYR A 176 14.12 16.66 -5.56
N ALA A 177 12.95 17.25 -5.31
CA ALA A 177 12.49 17.61 -3.98
C ALA A 177 12.51 16.40 -3.04
N TRP A 178 11.81 15.33 -3.39
CA TRP A 178 11.68 14.14 -2.53
C TRP A 178 12.95 13.31 -2.38
N LEU A 179 13.75 13.19 -3.44
CA LEU A 179 14.88 12.24 -3.49
C LEU A 179 16.25 12.92 -3.35
N HIS A 180 16.31 14.25 -3.33
CA HIS A 180 17.55 15.04 -3.20
C HIS A 180 18.65 14.70 -4.22
N THR A 181 18.25 14.24 -5.40
CA THR A 181 19.19 13.90 -6.49
C THR A 181 18.62 14.27 -7.85
N THR A 182 19.46 14.84 -8.71
CA THR A 182 19.16 15.09 -10.12
C THR A 182 19.66 13.96 -11.03
N SER A 183 20.42 13.01 -10.48
CA SER A 183 20.99 11.87 -11.19
C SER A 183 19.98 10.72 -11.31
N LEU A 184 18.74 11.05 -11.66
CA LEU A 184 17.67 10.07 -11.88
C LEU A 184 17.55 9.75 -13.37
N SER A 185 17.29 8.50 -13.72
CA SER A 185 16.83 8.15 -15.06
C SER A 185 15.52 8.89 -15.37
N SER A 186 15.42 9.46 -16.56
CA SER A 186 14.19 10.10 -17.05
C SER A 186 13.08 9.12 -17.47
N ASP A 187 13.42 7.84 -17.52
CA ASP A 187 12.53 6.70 -17.77
C ASP A 187 13.08 5.49 -17.00
N GLY A 188 12.89 5.50 -15.68
CA GLY A 188 13.32 4.44 -14.78
C GLY A 188 12.64 3.10 -15.06
N TYR A 189 11.55 3.10 -15.83
CA TYR A 189 10.91 1.89 -16.31
C TYR A 189 11.73 1.23 -17.43
N ALA A 190 11.97 1.95 -18.53
CA ALA A 190 12.71 1.38 -19.66
C ALA A 190 14.24 1.33 -19.45
N SER A 191 14.77 2.18 -18.56
CA SER A 191 16.21 2.36 -18.34
C SER A 191 16.49 2.72 -16.87
N PRO A 192 16.31 1.76 -15.94
CA PRO A 192 16.61 1.98 -14.51
C PRO A 192 18.07 2.36 -14.31
N ASP A 193 18.34 3.30 -13.40
CA ASP A 193 19.70 3.82 -13.15
C ASP A 193 20.48 3.10 -12.04
N GLY A 194 19.86 2.16 -11.31
CA GLY A 194 20.50 1.42 -10.23
C GLY A 194 20.76 2.23 -8.95
N THR A 195 20.20 3.45 -8.83
CA THR A 195 20.46 4.34 -7.70
C THR A 195 19.76 3.93 -6.41
N GLY A 196 18.84 2.96 -6.47
CA GLY A 196 18.06 2.54 -5.32
C GLY A 196 16.92 3.49 -4.94
N HIS A 197 16.58 4.47 -5.80
CA HIS A 197 15.48 5.42 -5.58
C HIS A 197 14.58 5.46 -6.81
N ALA A 198 13.27 5.56 -6.60
CA ALA A 198 12.32 5.73 -7.68
C ALA A 198 11.23 6.73 -7.33
N PHE A 199 10.77 7.46 -8.34
CA PHE A 199 9.66 8.40 -8.22
C PHE A 199 8.68 8.16 -9.37
N ILE A 200 7.39 8.13 -9.07
CA ILE A 200 6.32 8.04 -10.05
C ILE A 200 5.40 9.26 -9.90
N GLY A 201 5.10 9.91 -11.02
CA GLY A 201 4.16 11.04 -11.08
C GLY A 201 3.63 11.26 -12.49
N PHE A 202 2.91 12.35 -12.71
CA PHE A 202 2.32 12.66 -14.03
C PHE A 202 2.96 13.88 -14.69
N ASP A 203 3.36 13.72 -15.95
CA ASP A 203 3.57 14.81 -16.90
C ASP A 203 2.20 15.25 -17.44
N GLY A 204 1.79 16.48 -17.12
CA GLY A 204 0.44 16.98 -17.37
C GLY A 204 -0.60 16.50 -16.36
N VAL A 205 -1.85 16.28 -16.78
CA VAL A 205 -2.95 15.95 -15.85
C VAL A 205 -2.88 14.52 -15.33
N ALA A 206 -3.27 14.31 -14.07
CA ALA A 206 -3.58 13.00 -13.51
C ALA A 206 -5.09 12.72 -13.64
N PRO A 207 -5.51 11.49 -13.96
CA PRO A 207 -6.92 11.15 -14.03
C PRO A 207 -7.48 10.86 -12.64
N PHE A 208 -8.78 11.10 -12.43
CA PHE A 208 -9.48 10.51 -11.30
C PHE A 208 -9.42 8.98 -11.35
N LEU A 209 -9.44 8.30 -10.21
CA LEU A 209 -9.52 6.86 -10.09
C LEU A 209 -10.79 6.31 -10.71
N THR A 210 -11.88 7.08 -10.62
CA THR A 210 -13.20 6.83 -11.22
C THR A 210 -13.29 7.17 -12.71
N TYR A 211 -12.21 7.66 -13.33
CA TYR A 211 -12.26 8.07 -14.74
C TYR A 211 -12.21 6.89 -15.72
N ASP A 212 -13.36 6.57 -16.31
CA ASP A 212 -13.53 5.50 -17.29
C ASP A 212 -12.88 5.77 -18.66
N GLY A 213 -12.44 7.01 -18.94
CA GLY A 213 -11.83 7.37 -20.22
C GLY A 213 -10.43 6.78 -20.44
N LEU A 214 -9.90 6.01 -19.49
CA LEU A 214 -8.68 5.21 -19.64
C LEU A 214 -8.93 3.85 -20.32
N GLY A 215 -10.15 3.57 -20.79
CA GLY A 215 -10.47 2.35 -21.55
C GLY A 215 -10.83 1.14 -20.70
N ALA A 216 -10.99 1.30 -19.39
CA ALA A 216 -11.58 0.33 -18.47
C ALA A 216 -12.32 1.08 -17.34
N THR A 217 -13.33 0.44 -16.74
CA THR A 217 -14.07 1.04 -15.63
C THR A 217 -13.19 1.14 -14.40
N ASP A 218 -13.18 2.30 -13.74
CA ASP A 218 -12.35 2.57 -12.56
C ASP A 218 -10.86 2.18 -12.77
N ALA A 219 -10.34 2.39 -13.99
CA ALA A 219 -9.02 1.87 -14.37
C ALA A 219 -7.90 2.37 -13.46
N GLY A 220 -7.98 3.61 -13.00
CA GLY A 220 -6.99 4.19 -12.08
C GLY A 220 -6.98 3.47 -10.73
N TYR A 221 -8.16 3.22 -10.17
CA TYR A 221 -8.32 2.47 -8.91
C TYR A 221 -7.72 1.06 -9.02
N TYR A 222 -8.14 0.29 -10.02
CA TYR A 222 -7.67 -1.09 -10.18
C TYR A 222 -6.17 -1.14 -10.51
N PHE A 223 -5.65 -0.17 -11.26
CA PHE A 223 -4.22 -0.08 -11.53
C PHE A 223 -3.41 0.09 -10.25
N LEU A 224 -3.76 1.05 -9.39
CA LEU A 224 -3.10 1.25 -8.11
C LEU A 224 -3.23 0.04 -7.19
N MET A 225 -4.42 -0.57 -7.15
CA MET A 225 -4.68 -1.77 -6.36
C MET A 225 -3.71 -2.90 -6.74
N TYR A 226 -3.64 -3.24 -8.03
CA TYR A 226 -2.75 -4.29 -8.51
C TYR A 226 -1.27 -3.93 -8.43
N PHE A 227 -0.90 -2.65 -8.60
CA PHE A 227 0.47 -2.18 -8.45
C PHE A 227 0.96 -2.36 -7.00
N TYR A 228 0.19 -1.91 -6.01
CA TYR A 228 0.56 -2.01 -4.60
C TYR A 228 0.43 -3.44 -4.06
N GLU A 229 -0.53 -4.22 -4.53
CA GLU A 229 -0.57 -5.66 -4.26
C GLU A 229 0.74 -6.33 -4.74
N SER A 230 1.18 -6.03 -5.96
CA SER A 230 2.41 -6.62 -6.51
C SER A 230 3.67 -6.16 -5.77
N SER A 231 3.79 -4.85 -5.54
CA SER A 231 5.03 -4.24 -5.04
C SER A 231 5.20 -4.29 -3.51
N LEU A 232 4.11 -4.39 -2.75
CA LEU A 232 4.15 -4.53 -1.29
C LEU A 232 3.83 -5.95 -0.86
N TYR A 233 2.65 -6.46 -1.22
CA TYR A 233 2.19 -7.76 -0.76
C TYR A 233 2.93 -8.92 -1.45
N TYR A 234 3.30 -8.79 -2.72
CA TYR A 234 4.20 -9.72 -3.41
C TYR A 234 5.60 -9.14 -3.60
N GLY A 235 5.99 -8.15 -2.80
CA GLY A 235 7.12 -7.28 -3.09
C GLY A 235 8.41 -8.02 -3.42
N LYS A 236 8.70 -9.15 -2.76
CA LYS A 236 9.90 -9.94 -3.06
C LYS A 236 9.98 -10.46 -4.50
N TYR A 237 8.85 -10.61 -5.18
CA TYR A 237 8.77 -11.16 -6.53
C TYR A 237 8.68 -10.09 -7.62
N TYR A 238 8.25 -8.89 -7.27
CA TYR A 238 8.01 -7.82 -8.24
C TYR A 238 8.82 -6.59 -7.87
N SER A 239 9.78 -6.26 -8.73
CA SER A 239 10.31 -4.90 -8.81
C SER A 239 9.19 -3.92 -9.18
N ILE A 240 9.45 -2.62 -9.07
CA ILE A 240 8.50 -1.58 -9.52
C ILE A 240 8.07 -1.83 -10.97
N ASN A 241 9.01 -2.15 -11.87
CA ASN A 241 8.69 -2.40 -13.28
C ASN A 241 7.77 -3.60 -13.48
N GLU A 242 8.06 -4.71 -12.81
CA GLU A 242 7.24 -5.92 -12.91
C GLU A 242 5.87 -5.73 -12.26
N ALA A 243 5.78 -4.93 -11.19
CA ALA A 243 4.52 -4.54 -10.57
C ALA A 243 3.68 -3.67 -11.51
N LEU A 244 4.30 -2.70 -12.20
CA LEU A 244 3.64 -1.89 -13.23
C LEU A 244 3.15 -2.75 -14.40
N ASP A 245 3.97 -3.70 -14.87
CA ASP A 245 3.60 -4.65 -15.93
C ASP A 245 2.39 -5.50 -15.52
N ARG A 246 2.40 -6.04 -14.30
CA ARG A 246 1.29 -6.84 -13.77
C ARG A 246 0.02 -6.01 -13.65
N ALA A 247 0.09 -4.79 -13.11
CA ALA A 247 -1.05 -3.89 -13.03
C ALA A 247 -1.62 -3.56 -14.42
N ALA A 248 -0.76 -3.22 -15.38
CA ALA A 248 -1.18 -2.91 -16.74
C ALA A 248 -1.86 -4.10 -17.43
N ARG A 249 -1.35 -5.32 -17.21
CA ARG A 249 -1.95 -6.54 -17.72
C ARG A 249 -3.33 -6.82 -17.15
N LEU A 250 -3.50 -6.66 -15.85
CA LEU A 250 -4.77 -6.94 -15.19
C LEU A 250 -5.84 -5.90 -15.51
N VAL A 251 -5.48 -4.65 -15.75
CA VAL A 251 -6.46 -3.58 -16.08
C VAL A 251 -6.78 -3.52 -17.57
N TRP A 252 -5.76 -3.52 -18.44
CA TRP A 252 -5.92 -3.26 -19.87
C TRP A 252 -5.60 -4.46 -20.76
N ASN A 253 -5.26 -5.61 -20.19
CA ASN A 253 -4.87 -6.80 -20.95
C ASN A 253 -3.68 -6.55 -21.91
N VAL A 254 -2.75 -5.69 -21.51
CA VAL A 254 -1.49 -5.44 -22.22
C VAL A 254 -0.32 -6.14 -21.54
N GLN A 255 0.72 -6.52 -22.29
CA GLN A 255 1.78 -7.36 -21.75
C GLN A 255 2.69 -6.60 -20.76
N ASN A 256 3.00 -5.34 -21.08
CA ASN A 256 3.94 -4.49 -20.38
C ASN A 256 3.32 -3.12 -20.08
N PHE A 257 3.81 -2.45 -19.04
CA PHE A 257 3.40 -1.09 -18.69
C PHE A 257 3.69 -0.10 -19.81
N ALA A 258 4.77 -0.29 -20.57
CA ALA A 258 5.05 0.53 -21.76
C ALA A 258 3.90 0.53 -22.77
N ASP A 259 3.10 -0.53 -22.85
CA ASP A 259 1.97 -0.65 -23.78
C ASP A 259 0.66 -0.07 -23.18
N SER A 260 0.68 0.38 -21.92
CA SER A 260 -0.48 0.92 -21.23
C SER A 260 -0.80 2.36 -21.62
N VAL A 261 -2.07 2.73 -21.44
CA VAL A 261 -2.54 4.11 -21.65
C VAL A 261 -1.85 5.12 -20.73
N LEU A 262 -1.48 4.72 -19.51
CA LEU A 262 -0.78 5.61 -18.58
C LEU A 262 0.65 5.92 -19.05
N TYR A 263 1.36 4.95 -19.62
CA TYR A 263 2.72 5.17 -20.15
C TYR A 263 2.72 5.86 -21.52
N GLN A 264 1.82 5.48 -22.41
CA GLN A 264 1.73 6.08 -23.75
C GLN A 264 1.18 7.51 -23.69
N GLY A 265 0.38 7.80 -22.67
CA GLY A 265 -0.29 9.07 -22.48
C GLY A 265 -1.76 9.01 -22.88
N PHE A 266 -2.53 9.92 -22.32
CA PHE A 266 -3.98 10.01 -22.46
C PHE A 266 -4.44 11.47 -22.51
N THR A 267 -5.74 11.66 -22.69
CA THR A 267 -6.36 12.98 -22.66
C THR A 267 -7.59 12.96 -21.77
N VAL A 268 -7.66 13.89 -20.81
CA VAL A 268 -8.83 14.12 -19.94
C VAL A 268 -9.27 15.56 -20.13
N SER A 269 -10.53 15.76 -20.52
CA SER A 269 -11.09 17.11 -20.70
C SER A 269 -10.26 18.04 -21.61
N GLY A 270 -9.56 17.47 -22.60
CA GLY A 270 -8.71 18.21 -23.54
C GLY A 270 -7.27 18.45 -23.09
N TYR A 271 -6.92 18.04 -21.87
CA TYR A 271 -5.55 18.12 -21.34
C TYR A 271 -4.84 16.79 -21.47
N SER A 272 -3.56 16.80 -21.86
CA SER A 272 -2.73 15.61 -21.94
C SER A 272 -2.19 15.21 -20.57
N GLY A 273 -2.14 13.91 -20.32
CA GLY A 273 -1.50 13.33 -19.14
C GLY A 273 -0.66 12.11 -19.52
N LYS A 274 0.45 11.90 -18.82
CA LYS A 274 1.30 10.71 -18.98
C LYS A 274 1.99 10.39 -17.66
N MET A 275 1.91 9.15 -17.23
CA MET A 275 2.66 8.68 -16.05
C MET A 275 4.15 8.55 -16.40
N LYS A 276 4.99 9.06 -15.50
CA LYS A 276 6.44 9.08 -15.60
C LYS A 276 7.03 8.29 -14.44
N VAL A 277 7.99 7.42 -14.76
CA VAL A 277 8.81 6.69 -13.79
C VAL A 277 10.21 7.29 -13.88
N TYR A 278 10.69 7.89 -12.80
CA TYR A 278 12.03 8.42 -12.65
C TYR A 278 12.86 7.50 -11.75
N GLY A 279 14.16 7.43 -12.00
CA GLY A 279 15.09 6.70 -11.14
C GLY A 279 15.26 5.22 -11.49
N ASP A 280 15.18 4.37 -10.49
CA ASP A 280 15.45 2.93 -10.56
C ASP A 280 14.18 2.10 -10.45
N GLY A 281 13.52 1.81 -11.58
CA GLY A 281 12.35 0.91 -11.61
C GLY A 281 12.67 -0.56 -11.32
N SER A 282 13.94 -0.94 -11.16
CA SER A 282 14.35 -2.32 -10.85
C SER A 282 14.35 -2.64 -9.35
N ILE A 283 14.13 -1.63 -8.48
CA ILE A 283 14.05 -1.86 -7.04
C ILE A 283 12.78 -2.62 -6.65
N HIS A 284 12.91 -3.41 -5.61
CA HIS A 284 11.77 -3.96 -4.87
C HIS A 284 11.41 -2.97 -3.77
N ILE A 285 10.13 -2.63 -3.66
CA ILE A 285 9.66 -1.79 -2.57
C ILE A 285 9.73 -2.60 -1.27
N SER A 286 9.16 -3.79 -1.27
CA SER A 286 9.09 -4.68 -0.12
C SER A 286 9.87 -5.97 -0.36
N ASP A 287 10.53 -6.49 0.69
CA ASP A 287 11.11 -7.85 0.70
C ASP A 287 10.11 -8.90 1.20
N TYR A 288 8.87 -8.46 1.49
CA TYR A 288 7.84 -9.32 2.00
C TYR A 288 7.57 -10.44 1.00
N TYR A 289 7.73 -11.63 1.53
CA TYR A 289 7.33 -12.86 0.92
C TYR A 289 6.06 -13.25 1.66
N PRO A 290 4.88 -13.15 1.05
CA PRO A 290 3.73 -13.80 1.64
C PRO A 290 4.16 -15.26 1.79
N SER A 291 4.19 -15.76 3.02
CA SER A 291 4.63 -17.13 3.32
C SER A 291 3.57 -18.12 2.85
N GLY A 292 3.33 -18.09 1.53
CA GLY A 292 2.64 -19.03 0.69
C GLY A 292 1.14 -19.20 0.90
N GLY A 293 0.38 -18.90 -0.16
CA GLY A 293 -0.93 -19.52 -0.46
C GLY A 293 -2.14 -18.58 -0.34
N GLY A 294 -2.18 -17.46 -1.06
CA GLY A 294 -3.07 -16.34 -0.72
C GLY A 294 -4.52 -16.63 -0.37
N CYS A 295 -5.01 -15.72 0.44
CA CYS A 295 -6.17 -15.91 1.29
C CYS A 295 -7.41 -15.23 0.73
N PRO A 296 -8.60 -15.71 1.13
CA PRO A 296 -9.81 -15.08 0.67
C PRO A 296 -9.88 -13.65 1.23
N LEU A 297 -10.24 -12.72 0.36
CA LEU A 297 -10.54 -11.33 0.69
C LEU A 297 -11.96 -11.28 1.27
N LEU A 298 -12.09 -10.70 2.47
CA LEU A 298 -13.36 -10.49 3.13
C LEU A 298 -13.99 -9.19 2.66
N TYR A 299 -15.27 -9.25 2.30
CA TYR A 299 -16.10 -8.09 2.03
C TYR A 299 -17.38 -8.12 2.87
N VAL A 300 -17.79 -6.97 3.37
CA VAL A 300 -18.97 -6.78 4.22
C VAL A 300 -19.98 -5.85 3.54
N PHE A 301 -21.25 -6.23 3.51
CA PHE A 301 -22.28 -5.38 2.91
C PHE A 301 -22.75 -4.31 3.90
N ASP A 302 -22.62 -3.04 3.53
CA ASP A 302 -22.98 -1.88 4.36
C ASP A 302 -24.41 -1.36 4.14
N GLY A 303 -25.20 -2.05 3.32
CA GLY A 303 -26.55 -1.63 2.93
C GLY A 303 -26.64 -1.13 1.50
N SER A 304 -25.52 -0.68 0.94
CA SER A 304 -25.41 -0.19 -0.44
C SER A 304 -24.42 -1.01 -1.26
N ASN A 305 -23.22 -1.24 -0.70
CA ASN A 305 -22.08 -1.85 -1.38
C ASN A 305 -21.41 -2.93 -0.52
N TYR A 306 -20.59 -3.75 -1.17
CA TYR A 306 -19.67 -4.65 -0.48
C TYR A 306 -18.35 -3.91 -0.25
N ILE A 307 -18.05 -3.62 1.02
CA ILE A 307 -16.84 -2.95 1.46
C ILE A 307 -15.75 -3.98 1.74
N TYR A 308 -14.56 -3.79 1.19
CA TYR A 308 -13.41 -4.63 1.48
C TYR A 308 -12.96 -4.43 2.93
N GLU A 309 -12.87 -5.52 3.70
CA GLU A 309 -12.39 -5.51 5.08
C GLU A 309 -10.91 -5.85 5.16
N GLY A 310 -10.46 -6.88 4.43
CA GLY A 310 -9.12 -7.38 4.61
C GLY A 310 -8.93 -8.79 4.06
N LEU A 311 -7.68 -9.24 4.12
CA LEU A 311 -7.27 -10.58 3.73
C LEU A 311 -7.38 -11.54 4.92
N MET A 312 -7.99 -12.71 4.72
CA MET A 312 -8.21 -13.69 5.77
C MET A 312 -7.08 -14.72 5.85
N ASP A 313 -6.00 -14.40 6.57
CA ASP A 313 -4.77 -15.20 6.66
C ASP A 313 -4.95 -16.62 7.27
N ILE A 314 -5.43 -17.57 6.46
CA ILE A 314 -5.59 -19.00 6.79
C ILE A 314 -4.44 -19.85 6.22
N HIS A 315 -3.24 -19.30 6.15
CA HIS A 315 -2.08 -20.04 5.63
C HIS A 315 -1.50 -21.01 6.67
N ASP A 316 -1.30 -22.26 6.26
CA ASP A 316 -0.48 -23.20 7.03
C ASP A 316 0.39 -24.07 6.11
N ALA A 317 1.70 -24.04 6.34
CA ALA A 317 2.66 -24.76 5.53
C ALA A 317 2.55 -26.28 5.64
N SER A 318 1.93 -26.80 6.72
CA SER A 318 1.68 -28.24 6.87
C SER A 318 0.39 -28.69 6.17
N GLY A 319 -0.46 -27.73 5.78
CA GLY A 319 -1.81 -27.97 5.27
C GLY A 319 -2.81 -28.34 6.36
N ALA A 320 -2.52 -28.00 7.61
CA ALA A 320 -3.46 -28.08 8.73
C ALA A 320 -4.36 -26.85 8.75
N ASP A 321 -5.56 -26.97 9.31
CA ASP A 321 -6.47 -25.83 9.38
C ASP A 321 -6.02 -24.78 10.39
N VAL A 322 -6.19 -23.53 9.99
CA VAL A 322 -5.97 -22.34 10.80
C VAL A 322 -7.32 -21.68 11.02
N ILE A 323 -7.56 -21.30 12.26
CA ILE A 323 -8.71 -20.49 12.63
C ILE A 323 -8.24 -19.04 12.74
N GLN A 324 -8.77 -18.20 11.86
CA GLN A 324 -8.52 -16.77 11.86
C GLN A 324 -9.79 -16.02 12.27
N ALA A 325 -9.67 -15.13 13.25
CA ALA A 325 -10.73 -14.22 13.67
C ALA A 325 -10.40 -12.78 13.21
N TYR A 326 -11.42 -12.05 12.79
CA TYR A 326 -11.31 -10.69 12.27
C TYR A 326 -12.45 -9.83 12.82
N GLU A 327 -12.12 -8.76 13.54
CA GLU A 327 -13.11 -7.78 14.01
C GLU A 327 -13.48 -6.86 12.85
N LEU A 328 -14.77 -6.83 12.50
CA LEU A 328 -15.23 -6.05 11.34
C LEU A 328 -15.11 -4.56 11.63
N THR A 329 -14.55 -3.83 10.68
CA THR A 329 -14.49 -2.36 10.73
C THR A 329 -15.76 -1.73 10.15
N THR A 330 -16.33 -2.34 9.11
CA THR A 330 -17.65 -1.99 8.57
C THR A 330 -18.73 -2.63 9.42
N PHE A 331 -19.71 -1.83 9.83
CA PHE A 331 -20.91 -2.34 10.49
C PHE A 331 -21.88 -2.88 9.43
N PRO A 332 -22.13 -4.20 9.33
CA PRO A 332 -22.98 -4.76 8.30
C PRO A 332 -24.44 -4.31 8.46
N GLU A 333 -25.06 -3.87 7.36
CA GLU A 333 -26.48 -3.51 7.36
C GLU A 333 -27.35 -4.76 7.37
N LEU A 334 -28.45 -4.68 8.12
CA LEU A 334 -29.42 -5.76 8.21
C LEU A 334 -30.37 -5.75 7.00
N VAL A 335 -30.23 -6.74 6.10
CA VAL A 335 -31.07 -6.89 4.90
C VAL A 335 -31.93 -8.15 5.04
N ASP A 336 -33.26 -8.00 4.97
CA ASP A 336 -34.21 -9.12 5.08
C ASP A 336 -33.94 -10.03 6.31
N ASN A 337 -33.62 -9.40 7.45
CA ASN A 337 -33.26 -10.07 8.71
C ASN A 337 -31.96 -10.92 8.63
N ALA A 338 -31.02 -10.56 7.76
CA ALA A 338 -29.71 -11.19 7.66
C ALA A 338 -28.58 -10.18 7.41
N TYR A 339 -27.36 -10.55 7.79
CA TYR A 339 -26.13 -9.84 7.46
C TYR A 339 -25.45 -10.54 6.27
N LEU A 340 -24.93 -9.75 5.33
CA LEU A 340 -24.38 -10.25 4.08
C LEU A 340 -22.87 -10.02 4.01
N LEU A 341 -22.13 -11.10 3.81
CA LEU A 341 -20.67 -11.07 3.65
C LEU A 341 -20.28 -11.78 2.35
N ARG A 342 -19.07 -11.51 1.84
CA ARG A 342 -18.47 -12.24 0.72
C ARG A 342 -17.03 -12.61 1.04
N LEU A 343 -16.65 -13.80 0.62
CA LEU A 343 -15.26 -14.18 0.46
C LEU A 343 -14.94 -14.20 -1.03
N VAL A 344 -13.87 -13.52 -1.42
CA VAL A 344 -13.40 -13.48 -2.81
C VAL A 344 -11.99 -14.02 -2.82
N GLU A 345 -11.75 -15.11 -3.53
CA GLU A 345 -10.41 -15.65 -3.65
C GLU A 345 -9.52 -14.69 -4.42
N HIS A 346 -8.33 -14.47 -3.89
CA HIS A 346 -7.34 -13.62 -4.52
C HIS A 346 -6.93 -14.14 -5.92
N PRO A 347 -6.68 -13.28 -6.93
CA PRO A 347 -6.58 -13.69 -8.35
C PRO A 347 -5.47 -14.68 -8.74
N VAL A 348 -4.55 -15.02 -7.84
CA VAL A 348 -3.41 -15.91 -8.12
C VAL A 348 -3.29 -17.07 -7.14
N THR A 349 -4.34 -17.30 -6.33
CA THR A 349 -4.26 -18.18 -5.16
C THR A 349 -5.40 -19.17 -5.13
N HIS A 350 -5.35 -20.06 -4.14
CA HIS A 350 -6.33 -21.11 -3.97
C HIS A 350 -6.56 -21.36 -2.48
N SER A 351 -7.81 -21.27 -2.04
CA SER A 351 -8.17 -21.53 -0.64
C SER A 351 -9.01 -22.78 -0.45
N HIS A 352 -8.79 -23.50 0.65
CA HIS A 352 -9.63 -24.61 1.07
C HIS A 352 -10.30 -24.24 2.39
N ILE A 353 -11.57 -23.86 2.35
CA ILE A 353 -12.30 -23.33 3.50
C ILE A 353 -13.12 -24.44 4.13
N ASP A 354 -12.92 -24.67 5.43
CA ASP A 354 -13.67 -25.66 6.21
C ASP A 354 -14.92 -25.04 6.85
N GLN A 355 -14.76 -23.93 7.58
CA GLN A 355 -15.84 -23.31 8.34
C GLN A 355 -15.82 -21.79 8.24
N VAL A 356 -17.00 -21.17 8.32
CA VAL A 356 -17.12 -19.73 8.61
C VAL A 356 -18.14 -19.48 9.71
N GLU A 357 -17.87 -18.48 10.54
CA GLU A 357 -18.72 -18.08 11.64
C GLU A 357 -18.78 -16.55 11.72
N LEU A 358 -19.92 -16.03 12.19
CA LEU A 358 -20.07 -14.61 12.47
C LEU A 358 -20.62 -14.46 13.88
N TYR A 359 -19.99 -13.59 14.64
CA TYR A 359 -20.33 -13.28 16.02
C TYR A 359 -20.76 -11.81 16.11
N ALA A 360 -21.84 -11.54 16.83
CA ALA A 360 -22.27 -10.20 17.21
C ALA A 360 -21.95 -9.98 18.70
N VAL A 361 -21.27 -8.88 19.01
CA VAL A 361 -21.03 -8.43 20.39
C VAL A 361 -22.12 -7.42 20.73
N LEU A 362 -22.83 -7.65 21.83
CA LEU A 362 -23.90 -6.79 22.30
C LEU A 362 -23.39 -5.69 23.24
N ASP A 363 -24.20 -4.66 23.44
CA ASP A 363 -23.96 -3.54 24.35
C ASP A 363 -23.70 -3.96 25.82
N ASN A 364 -24.23 -5.10 26.24
CA ASN A 364 -23.96 -5.71 27.55
C ASN A 364 -22.66 -6.55 27.60
N GLY A 365 -21.91 -6.63 26.50
CA GLY A 365 -20.69 -7.43 26.35
C GLY A 365 -20.91 -8.91 26.02
N GLU A 366 -22.16 -9.36 25.85
CA GLU A 366 -22.48 -10.73 25.45
C GLU A 366 -22.16 -10.95 23.96
N THR A 367 -21.52 -12.07 23.64
CA THR A 367 -21.23 -12.47 22.25
C THR A 367 -22.20 -13.54 21.80
N ILE A 368 -22.94 -13.27 20.71
CA ILE A 368 -23.91 -14.20 20.11
C ILE A 368 -23.39 -14.68 18.76
N LYS A 369 -23.30 -16.00 18.59
CA LYS A 369 -23.03 -16.60 17.28
C LYS A 369 -24.26 -16.50 16.38
N LEU A 370 -24.09 -15.90 15.21
CA LEU A 370 -25.15 -15.74 14.22
C LEU A 370 -25.21 -16.98 13.29
N PRO A 371 -26.39 -17.59 13.07
CA PRO A 371 -26.48 -18.78 12.24
C PRO A 371 -26.18 -18.49 10.76
N LEU A 372 -25.24 -19.22 10.15
CA LEU A 372 -25.07 -19.24 8.69
C LEU A 372 -26.30 -19.94 8.06
N ILE A 373 -27.06 -19.19 7.25
CA ILE A 373 -28.30 -19.67 6.62
C ILE A 373 -28.20 -19.80 5.10
N SER A 374 -27.16 -19.21 4.48
CA SER A 374 -26.88 -19.37 3.06
C SER A 374 -25.39 -19.21 2.79
N ALA A 375 -24.85 -20.08 1.94
CA ALA A 375 -23.53 -19.91 1.35
C ALA A 375 -23.61 -20.35 -0.12
N PHE A 376 -23.36 -19.42 -1.04
CA PHE A 376 -23.43 -19.67 -2.47
C PHE A 376 -22.08 -19.37 -3.12
N HIS A 377 -21.43 -20.42 -3.58
CA HIS A 377 -20.20 -20.40 -4.33
C HIS A 377 -20.49 -20.12 -5.81
N SER A 378 -19.72 -19.23 -6.43
CA SER A 378 -19.83 -18.83 -7.84
C SER A 378 -19.82 -20.02 -8.82
N GLU A 379 -18.90 -20.96 -8.64
CA GLU A 379 -18.81 -22.20 -9.43
C GLU A 379 -19.69 -23.36 -8.89
N TYR A 380 -19.56 -23.71 -7.61
CA TYR A 380 -20.21 -24.91 -7.05
C TYR A 380 -21.65 -24.73 -6.56
N GLY A 381 -22.20 -23.51 -6.64
CA GLY A 381 -23.55 -23.20 -6.16
C GLY A 381 -23.67 -23.26 -4.63
N ASN A 382 -24.71 -23.92 -4.12
CA ASN A 382 -24.96 -23.94 -2.67
C ASN A 382 -23.94 -24.82 -1.92
N VAL A 383 -23.05 -24.18 -1.16
CA VAL A 383 -22.00 -24.83 -0.35
C VAL A 383 -22.26 -24.74 1.15
N LEU A 384 -23.48 -24.38 1.55
CA LEU A 384 -23.86 -24.17 2.96
C LEU A 384 -23.52 -25.36 3.86
N ARG A 385 -23.66 -26.60 3.38
CA ARG A 385 -23.41 -27.78 4.22
C ARG A 385 -21.93 -27.95 4.59
N TYR A 386 -21.02 -27.46 3.76
CA TYR A 386 -19.58 -27.59 3.96
C TYR A 386 -19.12 -26.55 5.00
N LEU A 387 -19.57 -25.30 4.84
CA LEU A 387 -19.09 -24.20 5.67
C LEU A 387 -19.71 -24.07 7.07
N ARG A 388 -20.59 -24.98 7.48
CA ARG A 388 -21.36 -24.85 8.75
C ARG A 388 -20.63 -25.39 9.97
N SER A 389 -19.74 -26.35 9.78
CA SER A 389 -19.08 -27.09 10.86
C SER A 389 -17.64 -27.37 10.47
N SER A 390 -16.73 -27.23 11.44
CA SER A 390 -15.40 -27.83 11.37
C SER A 390 -15.55 -29.35 11.31
N ASP A 391 -15.35 -29.92 10.13
CA ASP A 391 -15.53 -31.36 9.87
C ASP A 391 -14.49 -31.94 8.89
N ASP A 392 -13.44 -31.17 8.61
CA ASP A 392 -12.37 -31.45 7.64
C ASP A 392 -12.85 -31.52 6.17
N VAL A 393 -14.14 -31.29 5.87
CA VAL A 393 -14.68 -31.27 4.50
C VAL A 393 -14.68 -29.85 3.94
N LYS A 394 -13.56 -29.52 3.30
CA LYS A 394 -13.30 -28.18 2.76
C LYS A 394 -13.96 -27.93 1.41
N ILE A 395 -14.35 -26.68 1.19
CA ILE A 395 -14.65 -26.15 -0.14
C ILE A 395 -13.41 -25.51 -0.75
N ASP A 396 -13.12 -25.92 -1.97
CA ASP A 396 -12.07 -25.37 -2.82
C ASP A 396 -12.54 -24.04 -3.40
N VAL A 397 -11.73 -22.98 -3.35
CA VAL A 397 -12.08 -21.64 -3.83
C VAL A 397 -10.94 -21.10 -4.66
N ALA A 398 -10.99 -21.36 -5.97
CA ALA A 398 -9.94 -20.98 -6.92
C ALA A 398 -9.92 -19.48 -7.20
N ALA A 399 -8.82 -19.00 -7.77
CA ALA A 399 -8.61 -17.59 -8.13
C ALA A 399 -9.86 -16.90 -8.71
N ASN A 400 -10.21 -15.74 -8.12
CA ASN A 400 -11.38 -14.92 -8.45
C ASN A 400 -12.76 -15.55 -8.17
N GLN A 401 -12.83 -16.76 -7.60
CA GLN A 401 -14.10 -17.34 -7.20
C GLN A 401 -14.63 -16.65 -5.94
N VAL A 402 -15.96 -16.54 -5.87
CA VAL A 402 -16.67 -15.84 -4.80
C VAL A 402 -17.55 -16.82 -4.03
N ILE A 403 -17.59 -16.68 -2.71
CA ILE A 403 -18.62 -17.25 -1.84
C ILE A 403 -19.44 -16.12 -1.23
N SER A 404 -20.73 -16.06 -1.56
CA SER A 404 -21.68 -15.15 -0.92
C SER A 404 -22.29 -15.80 0.32
N LEU A 405 -22.15 -15.15 1.47
CA LEU A 405 -22.55 -15.63 2.78
C LEU A 405 -23.74 -14.82 3.32
N LYS A 406 -24.70 -15.50 3.98
CA LYS A 406 -25.79 -14.86 4.72
C LYS A 406 -25.91 -15.43 6.13
N PHE A 407 -25.87 -14.54 7.11
CA PHE A 407 -26.01 -14.89 8.53
C PHE A 407 -27.33 -14.33 9.09
N ALA A 408 -28.13 -15.18 9.73
CA ALA A 408 -29.41 -14.77 10.29
C ALA A 408 -29.23 -13.87 11.50
N ASN A 409 -30.01 -12.80 11.57
CA ASN A 409 -30.12 -12.02 12.80
C ASN A 409 -31.01 -12.74 13.80
N VAL A 410 -30.40 -13.17 14.91
CA VAL A 410 -31.06 -13.80 16.06
C VAL A 410 -30.93 -12.96 17.33
N VAL A 411 -30.43 -11.72 17.21
CA VAL A 411 -30.22 -10.82 18.34
C VAL A 411 -31.57 -10.40 18.95
N PRO A 412 -31.73 -10.43 20.29
CA PRO A 412 -32.96 -9.99 20.94
C PRO A 412 -33.32 -8.54 20.59
N ARG A 413 -34.61 -8.26 20.35
CA ARG A 413 -35.10 -6.93 19.94
C ARG A 413 -34.72 -5.76 20.87
N LYS A 414 -34.33 -6.03 22.11
CA LYS A 414 -33.96 -5.02 23.11
C LYS A 414 -32.45 -4.81 23.24
N SER A 415 -31.65 -5.61 22.54
CA SER A 415 -30.19 -5.52 22.56
C SER A 415 -29.70 -4.73 21.36
N GLN A 416 -28.62 -3.97 21.55
CA GLN A 416 -27.90 -3.33 20.45
C GLN A 416 -26.61 -4.10 20.18
N ILE A 417 -26.28 -4.28 18.90
CA ILE A 417 -24.99 -4.82 18.50
C ILE A 417 -24.00 -3.65 18.46
N VAL A 418 -22.83 -3.85 19.06
CA VAL A 418 -21.76 -2.83 19.11
C VAL A 418 -20.55 -3.22 18.27
N ALA A 419 -20.35 -4.51 17.98
CA ALA A 419 -19.28 -4.99 17.13
C ALA A 419 -19.63 -6.34 16.49
N PHE A 420 -18.88 -6.71 15.45
CA PHE A 420 -18.94 -8.02 14.83
C PHE A 420 -17.55 -8.63 14.75
N THR A 421 -17.47 -9.95 14.90
CA THR A 421 -16.25 -10.73 14.65
C THR A 421 -16.58 -11.82 13.65
N PHE A 422 -15.91 -11.79 12.50
CA PHE A 422 -15.93 -12.87 11.54
C PHE A 422 -14.81 -13.87 11.84
N GLN A 423 -15.11 -15.15 11.77
CA GLN A 423 -14.12 -16.21 11.92
C GLN A 423 -14.18 -17.11 10.71
N ILE A 424 -13.01 -17.51 10.23
CA ILE A 424 -12.83 -18.47 9.15
C ILE A 424 -11.88 -19.56 9.61
N GLU A 425 -12.16 -20.79 9.18
CA GLU A 425 -11.31 -21.94 9.36
C GLU A 425 -11.04 -22.56 8.00
N GLY A 426 -9.80 -22.96 7.77
CA GLY A 426 -9.39 -23.65 6.56
C GLY A 426 -7.90 -23.63 6.41
N ASN A 427 -7.43 -23.98 5.24
CA ASN A 427 -6.03 -23.84 4.90
C ASN A 427 -5.83 -23.53 3.44
N ASN A 428 -4.69 -22.90 3.18
CA ASN A 428 -4.23 -22.69 1.83
C ASN A 428 -2.89 -23.38 1.65
N ARG A 429 -2.81 -24.22 0.61
CA ARG A 429 -1.54 -24.82 0.22
C ARG A 429 -0.74 -23.83 -0.61
N ILE A 430 0.53 -23.70 -0.24
CA ILE A 430 1.54 -22.98 -1.02
C ILE A 430 1.68 -23.65 -2.39
N VAL A 431 0.97 -23.16 -3.41
CA VAL A 431 1.30 -23.47 -4.80
C VAL A 431 2.47 -22.56 -5.16
N LYS A 432 3.70 -23.08 -5.04
CA LYS A 432 4.86 -22.42 -5.65
C LYS A 432 4.61 -22.41 -7.16
N VAL A 433 4.27 -21.24 -7.70
CA VAL A 433 4.24 -21.03 -9.14
C VAL A 433 5.67 -20.93 -9.65
#